data_AF-A0A9Q1RME9-F1
#
_entry.id   AF-A0A9Q1RME9-F1
#
_cell.length_a   1.000
_cell.length_b   1.000
_cell.length_c   1.000
_cell.angle_alpha   90.00
_cell.angle_beta   90.00
_cell.angle_gamma   90.00
#
_symmetry.space_group_name_H-M   'P 1'
#
loop_
_entity.id
_entity.type
_entity.pdbx_description
1 polymer ?
#
loop_
_entity_poly.entity_id
_entity_poly.type
_entity_poly.pdbx_seq_one_letter_code
_entity_poly.pdbx_strand_id
1 'polypeptide(L)'
;MLVQTQSAVLSDWRTSKEKAKEGTDCISLRSSQLKHLRLVGCCYIPDGCLAAAAKKFPLLEELHIYLSHINKDQIEVVGHSCPLLKSFTLNAHGFIGYQSNDEALAVARKMPELRHLSLFGNALAYESLFPILDGCPHLESLDLRHCYNIDLDEGDLERRCKQQIVALKGTS
;
A
#
# COMPACT_ATOMS: atom_id res chain seq x y z
N MET A 1 -21.11 -25.48 -5.95
CA MET A 1 -20.39 -24.95 -4.78
C MET A 1 -19.33 -23.99 -5.32
N LEU A 2 -19.58 -22.68 -5.29
CA LEU A 2 -18.59 -21.68 -5.73
C LEU A 2 -17.50 -21.64 -4.66
N VAL A 3 -16.27 -22.00 -5.02
CA VAL A 3 -15.11 -21.78 -4.15
C VAL A 3 -14.97 -20.26 -3.97
N GLN A 4 -15.36 -19.74 -2.81
CA GLN A 4 -15.13 -18.34 -2.47
C GLN A 4 -13.64 -18.19 -2.22
N THR A 5 -12.91 -17.76 -3.25
CA THR A 5 -11.48 -17.49 -3.11
C THR A 5 -11.27 -16.28 -2.21
N GLN A 6 -10.51 -16.48 -1.13
CA GLN A 6 -10.12 -15.42 -0.20
C GLN A 6 -8.93 -14.60 -0.71
N SER A 7 -8.33 -15.00 -1.83
CA SER A 7 -7.17 -14.34 -2.43
C SER A 7 -7.39 -14.06 -3.92
N ALA A 8 -6.90 -12.92 -4.40
CA ALA A 8 -6.94 -12.55 -5.82
C ALA A 8 -5.65 -11.86 -6.25
N VAL A 9 -5.21 -12.14 -7.48
CA VAL A 9 -4.08 -11.46 -8.13
C VAL A 9 -4.58 -10.85 -9.45
N LEU A 10 -4.35 -9.56 -9.64
CA LEU A 10 -4.66 -8.86 -10.89
C LEU A 10 -3.36 -8.33 -11.50
N SER A 11 -3.12 -8.69 -12.75
CA SER A 11 -1.95 -8.26 -13.52
C SER A 11 -2.34 -7.68 -14.87
N ASP A 12 -1.71 -6.57 -15.25
CA ASP A 12 -1.68 -5.96 -16.59
C ASP A 12 -3.04 -5.48 -17.18
N TRP A 13 -3.27 -4.16 -17.19
CA TRP A 13 -4.46 -3.52 -17.78
C TRP A 13 -4.43 -3.48 -19.32
N ARG A 14 -3.29 -3.81 -19.96
CA ARG A 14 -3.08 -3.60 -21.42
C ARG A 14 -4.02 -4.36 -22.34
N THR A 15 -4.67 -5.44 -21.89
CA THR A 15 -5.72 -6.13 -22.68
C THR A 15 -7.08 -5.42 -22.65
N SER A 16 -7.21 -4.28 -21.95
CA SER A 16 -8.49 -3.61 -21.67
C SER A 16 -8.55 -2.16 -22.16
N LYS A 17 -7.74 -1.75 -23.15
CA LYS A 17 -7.94 -0.44 -23.81
C LYS A 17 -9.35 -0.30 -24.42
N GLU A 18 -10.03 -1.41 -24.72
CA GLU A 18 -11.40 -1.42 -25.26
C GLU A 18 -12.53 -1.39 -24.21
N LYS A 19 -12.27 -1.69 -22.93
CA LYS A 19 -13.33 -1.67 -21.89
C LYS A 19 -13.31 -0.46 -20.96
N ALA A 20 -12.30 0.42 -21.05
CA ALA A 20 -12.18 1.59 -20.19
C ALA A 20 -13.15 2.75 -20.55
N LYS A 21 -14.11 2.55 -21.46
CA LYS A 21 -15.07 3.61 -21.85
C LYS A 21 -16.35 3.66 -21.04
N GLU A 22 -16.65 2.67 -20.20
CA GLU A 22 -17.91 2.66 -19.43
C GLU A 22 -17.70 2.10 -18.02
N GLY A 23 -17.93 2.94 -17.01
CA GLY A 23 -18.17 2.48 -15.63
C GLY A 23 -17.00 2.61 -14.67
N THR A 24 -17.28 3.18 -13.50
CA THR A 24 -16.44 3.34 -12.31
C THR A 24 -15.96 2.02 -11.67
N ASP A 25 -16.03 0.90 -12.39
CA ASP A 25 -15.91 -0.45 -11.85
C ASP A 25 -14.84 -1.27 -12.56
N CYS A 26 -13.58 -0.82 -12.46
CA CYS A 26 -12.47 -1.43 -13.20
C CYS A 26 -11.91 -2.71 -12.52
N ILE A 27 -12.21 -2.95 -11.23
CA ILE A 27 -11.86 -4.19 -10.52
C ILE A 27 -13.15 -4.99 -10.28
N SER A 28 -13.51 -5.84 -11.25
CA SER A 28 -14.71 -6.67 -11.17
C SER A 28 -14.47 -7.97 -10.39
N LEU A 29 -14.11 -7.87 -9.10
CA LEU A 29 -14.11 -9.04 -8.21
C LEU A 29 -15.47 -9.13 -7.51
N ARG A 30 -16.08 -10.32 -7.53
CA ARG A 30 -17.40 -10.58 -6.93
C ARG A 30 -17.34 -11.12 -5.51
N SER A 31 -16.15 -11.20 -4.91
CA SER A 31 -15.95 -11.84 -3.60
C SER A 31 -15.86 -10.77 -2.50
N SER A 32 -16.90 -10.66 -1.67
CA SER A 32 -16.86 -9.83 -0.44
C SER A 32 -16.07 -10.47 0.70
N GLN A 33 -15.68 -11.74 0.53
CA GLN A 33 -14.88 -12.53 1.47
C GLN A 33 -13.38 -12.46 1.17
N LEU A 34 -12.97 -11.53 0.29
CA LEU A 34 -11.58 -11.38 -0.09
C LEU A 34 -10.78 -10.84 1.11
N LYS A 35 -9.75 -11.59 1.49
CA LYS A 35 -8.81 -11.24 2.56
C LYS A 35 -7.46 -10.80 2.02
N HIS A 36 -7.08 -11.25 0.82
CA HIS A 36 -5.78 -10.97 0.23
C HIS A 36 -5.95 -10.47 -1.20
N LEU A 37 -5.42 -9.29 -1.52
CA LEU A 37 -5.43 -8.72 -2.86
C LEU A 37 -4.02 -8.34 -3.27
N ARG A 38 -3.61 -8.80 -4.46
CA ARG A 38 -2.37 -8.38 -5.10
C ARG A 38 -2.65 -7.73 -6.45
N LEU A 39 -2.12 -6.53 -6.66
CA LEU A 39 -2.17 -5.78 -7.91
C LEU A 39 -0.73 -5.65 -8.45
N VAL A 40 -0.49 -6.04 -9.70
CA VAL A 40 0.85 -6.04 -10.30
C VAL A 40 0.83 -5.39 -11.68
N GLY A 41 1.67 -4.39 -11.91
CA GLY A 41 1.82 -3.78 -13.23
C GLY A 41 0.58 -3.02 -13.69
N CYS A 42 -0.23 -2.51 -12.76
CA CYS A 42 -1.36 -1.63 -13.04
C CYS A 42 -0.81 -0.21 -13.26
N CYS A 43 -0.20 0.01 -14.43
CA CYS A 43 0.55 1.22 -14.77
C CYS A 43 -0.28 2.52 -14.74
N TYR A 44 -1.61 2.43 -14.67
CA TYR A 44 -2.50 3.52 -14.31
C TYR A 44 -3.80 2.98 -13.73
N ILE A 45 -4.02 3.14 -12.43
CA ILE A 45 -5.31 2.87 -11.79
C ILE A 45 -6.11 4.17 -11.86
N PRO A 46 -7.21 4.24 -12.63
CA PRO A 46 -8.02 5.45 -12.71
C PRO A 46 -8.45 5.93 -11.32
N ASP A 47 -8.54 7.24 -11.16
CA ASP A 47 -9.07 7.84 -9.93
C ASP A 47 -10.45 7.24 -9.62
N GLY A 48 -10.65 6.83 -8.36
CA GLY A 48 -11.87 6.17 -7.93
C GLY A 48 -11.94 4.65 -8.17
N CYS A 49 -11.13 4.05 -9.04
CA CYS A 49 -11.16 2.59 -9.27
C CYS A 49 -10.78 1.80 -8.01
N LEU A 50 -9.62 2.11 -7.41
CA LEU A 50 -9.18 1.43 -6.19
C LEU A 50 -10.17 1.69 -5.04
N ALA A 51 -10.73 2.91 -4.99
CA ALA A 51 -11.75 3.29 -4.01
C ALA A 51 -13.03 2.45 -4.13
N ALA A 52 -13.54 2.25 -5.34
CA ALA A 52 -14.72 1.42 -5.59
C ALA A 52 -14.45 -0.05 -5.24
N ALA A 53 -13.25 -0.54 -5.54
CA ALA A 53 -12.82 -1.88 -5.21
C ALA A 53 -12.69 -2.10 -3.70
N ALA A 54 -12.00 -1.20 -2.99
CA ALA A 54 -11.79 -1.30 -1.54
C ALA A 54 -13.11 -1.41 -0.77
N LYS A 55 -14.13 -0.64 -1.17
CA LYS A 55 -15.48 -0.71 -0.58
C LYS A 55 -16.17 -2.07 -0.71
N LYS A 56 -15.75 -2.90 -1.68
CA LYS A 56 -16.29 -4.26 -1.88
C LYS A 56 -15.59 -5.31 -1.01
N PHE A 57 -14.43 -5.00 -0.41
CA PHE A 57 -13.61 -5.93 0.36
C PHE A 57 -13.41 -5.44 1.81
N PRO A 58 -14.48 -5.33 2.62
CA PRO A 58 -14.35 -4.88 4.00
C PRO A 58 -13.58 -5.87 4.90
N LEU A 59 -13.40 -7.11 4.43
CA LEU A 59 -12.65 -8.17 5.12
C LEU A 59 -11.19 -8.28 4.67
N LEU A 60 -10.70 -7.32 3.89
CA LEU A 60 -9.33 -7.34 3.37
C LEU A 60 -8.33 -7.19 4.52
N GLU A 61 -7.46 -8.19 4.67
CA GLU A 61 -6.39 -8.25 5.68
C GLU A 61 -5.02 -7.91 5.05
N GLU A 62 -4.84 -8.20 3.76
CA GLU A 62 -3.59 -7.94 3.03
C GLU A 62 -3.83 -7.31 1.66
N LEU A 63 -3.11 -6.23 1.38
CA LEU A 63 -3.09 -5.55 0.10
C LEU A 63 -1.66 -5.31 -0.37
N HIS A 64 -1.33 -5.84 -1.53
CA HIS A 64 -0.02 -5.65 -2.14
C HIS A 64 -0.15 -5.04 -3.51
N ILE A 65 0.51 -3.91 -3.73
CA ILE A 65 0.49 -3.14 -4.97
C ILE A 65 1.93 -3.03 -5.45
N TYR A 66 2.20 -3.62 -6.61
CA TYR A 66 3.53 -3.64 -7.23
C TYR A 66 3.49 -2.99 -8.60
N LEU A 67 4.55 -2.25 -8.95
CA LEU A 67 4.72 -1.64 -10.27
C LEU A 67 3.49 -0.84 -10.72
N SER A 68 2.88 -0.12 -9.76
CA SER A 68 1.64 0.63 -9.98
C SER A 68 1.69 1.93 -9.19
N HIS A 69 1.08 2.99 -9.72
CA HIS A 69 1.00 4.29 -9.05
C HIS A 69 -0.37 4.44 -8.39
N ILE A 70 -0.38 4.80 -7.10
CA ILE A 70 -1.58 5.25 -6.38
C ILE A 70 -1.25 6.54 -5.63
N ASN A 71 -2.25 7.40 -5.46
CA ASN A 71 -2.09 8.67 -4.74
C ASN A 71 -2.59 8.56 -3.29
N LYS A 72 -2.35 9.63 -2.52
CA LYS A 72 -2.83 9.83 -1.15
C LYS A 72 -4.32 9.49 -0.96
N ASP A 73 -5.20 10.04 -1.79
CA ASP A 73 -6.65 9.89 -1.63
C ASP A 73 -7.08 8.43 -1.79
N GLN A 74 -6.46 7.71 -2.73
CA GLN A 74 -6.69 6.28 -2.91
C GLN A 74 -6.23 5.47 -1.68
N ILE A 75 -5.08 5.80 -1.09
CA ILE A 75 -4.61 5.18 0.17
C ILE A 75 -5.58 5.46 1.31
N GLU A 76 -6.06 6.71 1.44
CA GLU A 76 -6.99 7.06 2.50
C GLU A 76 -8.32 6.30 2.40
N VAL A 77 -8.85 6.13 1.18
CA VAL A 77 -10.06 5.35 0.97
C VAL A 77 -9.85 3.87 1.29
N VAL A 78 -8.69 3.30 0.93
CA VAL A 78 -8.36 1.91 1.30
C VAL A 78 -8.36 1.76 2.81
N GLY A 79 -7.63 2.60 3.54
CA GLY A 79 -7.56 2.52 5.00
C GLY A 79 -8.94 2.70 5.67
N HIS A 80 -9.79 3.57 5.11
CA HIS A 80 -11.16 3.73 5.61
C HIS A 80 -12.07 2.54 5.30
N SER A 81 -11.92 1.92 4.12
CA SER A 81 -12.83 0.87 3.64
C SER A 81 -12.43 -0.53 4.11
N CYS A 82 -11.16 -0.74 4.46
CA CYS A 82 -10.58 -2.02 4.85
C CYS A 82 -10.02 -1.94 6.28
N PRO A 83 -10.89 -1.89 7.32
CA PRO A 83 -10.45 -1.69 8.71
C PRO A 83 -9.67 -2.87 9.30
N LEU A 84 -9.69 -4.03 8.63
CA LEU A 84 -8.97 -5.24 9.06
C LEU A 84 -7.58 -5.38 8.41
N LEU A 85 -7.14 -4.37 7.65
CA LEU A 85 -5.88 -4.41 6.91
C LEU A 85 -4.68 -4.44 7.87
N LYS A 86 -3.93 -5.54 7.83
CA LYS A 86 -2.73 -5.77 8.65
C LYS A 86 -1.44 -5.71 7.84
N SER A 87 -1.52 -6.02 6.54
CA SER A 87 -0.36 -6.01 5.65
C SER A 87 -0.61 -5.10 4.45
N PHE A 88 0.27 -4.13 4.27
CA PHE A 88 0.26 -3.25 3.11
C PHE A 88 1.61 -3.21 2.42
N THR A 89 1.63 -3.41 1.11
CA THR A 89 2.81 -3.21 0.28
C THR A 89 2.49 -2.23 -0.82
N LEU A 90 3.32 -1.19 -0.92
CA LEU A 90 3.31 -0.26 -2.03
C LEU A 90 4.72 -0.21 -2.61
N ASN A 91 4.87 -0.74 -3.82
CA ASN A 91 6.04 -0.54 -4.66
C ASN A 91 5.57 0.26 -5.88
N ALA A 92 5.71 1.58 -5.81
CA ALA A 92 5.47 2.45 -6.94
C ALA A 92 6.65 2.35 -7.92
N HIS A 93 6.39 2.57 -9.21
CA HIS A 93 7.48 2.85 -10.14
C HIS A 93 8.20 4.09 -9.63
N GLY A 94 9.41 3.92 -9.07
CA GLY A 94 10.20 5.00 -8.52
C GLY A 94 10.39 6.10 -9.57
N PHE A 95 9.57 7.14 -9.48
CA PHE A 95 9.78 8.36 -10.23
C PHE A 95 10.95 9.05 -9.56
N ILE A 96 12.12 8.89 -10.16
CA ILE A 96 13.34 9.58 -9.73
C ILE A 96 13.04 11.09 -9.78
N GLY A 97 12.97 11.72 -8.60
CA GLY A 97 12.83 13.18 -8.46
C GLY A 97 11.56 13.70 -7.78
N TYR A 98 10.56 12.86 -7.46
CA TYR A 98 9.39 13.29 -6.68
C TYR A 98 9.39 12.60 -5.32
N GLN A 99 9.80 13.32 -4.28
CA GLN A 99 9.64 12.90 -2.89
C GLN A 99 8.33 13.49 -2.36
N SER A 100 7.47 12.64 -1.81
CA SER A 100 6.21 13.07 -1.20
C SER A 100 6.01 12.36 0.13
N ASN A 101 5.54 13.12 1.12
CA ASN A 101 5.16 12.61 2.43
C ASN A 101 3.68 12.26 2.49
N ASP A 102 2.90 12.58 1.46
CA ASP A 102 1.45 12.48 1.49
C ASP A 102 0.97 11.02 1.60
N GLU A 103 1.60 10.10 0.86
CA GLU A 103 1.28 8.67 0.91
C GLU A 103 1.58 8.07 2.28
N ALA A 104 2.73 8.42 2.86
CA ALA A 104 3.12 7.99 4.19
C ALA A 104 2.17 8.54 5.27
N LEU A 105 1.78 9.82 5.16
CA LEU A 105 0.79 10.45 6.04
C LEU A 105 -0.58 9.78 5.91
N ALA A 106 -1.01 9.41 4.70
CA ALA A 106 -2.27 8.71 4.49
C ALA A 106 -2.27 7.33 5.17
N VAL A 107 -1.18 6.55 5.00
CA VAL A 107 -1.00 5.27 5.70
C VAL A 107 -1.09 5.47 7.21
N ALA A 108 -0.26 6.37 7.74
CA ALA A 108 -0.20 6.68 9.18
C ALA A 108 -1.58 7.03 9.78
N ARG A 109 -2.38 7.84 9.07
CA ARG A 109 -3.67 8.33 9.58
C ARG A 109 -4.81 7.35 9.42
N LYS A 110 -4.75 6.45 8.44
CA LYS A 110 -5.91 5.64 8.02
C LYS A 110 -5.73 4.15 8.21
N MET A 111 -4.53 3.69 8.57
CA MET A 111 -4.22 2.27 8.73
C MET A 111 -3.54 1.97 10.09
N PRO A 112 -4.16 2.33 11.23
CA PRO A 112 -3.54 2.19 12.55
C PRO A 112 -3.32 0.73 12.98
N GLU A 113 -4.07 -0.21 12.41
CA GLU A 113 -3.99 -1.65 12.71
C GLU A 113 -2.90 -2.39 11.91
N LEU A 114 -2.11 -1.68 11.11
CA LEU A 114 -1.03 -2.29 10.32
C LEU A 114 0.02 -2.94 11.21
N ARG A 115 0.42 -4.15 10.80
CA ARG A 115 1.51 -4.94 11.39
C ARG A 115 2.69 -5.09 10.44
N HIS A 116 2.43 -5.05 9.13
CA HIS A 116 3.45 -5.21 8.11
C HIS A 116 3.31 -4.13 7.03
N LEU A 117 4.36 -3.33 6.86
CA LEU A 117 4.44 -2.31 5.83
C LEU A 117 5.68 -2.51 4.96
N SER A 118 5.48 -2.50 3.65
CA SER A 118 6.58 -2.46 2.69
C SER A 118 6.39 -1.27 1.75
N LEU A 119 7.37 -0.38 1.74
CA LEU A 119 7.44 0.78 0.84
C LEU A 119 8.61 0.63 -0.15
N PHE A 120 9.01 -0.62 -0.42
CA PHE A 120 10.15 -1.01 -1.24
C PHE A 120 10.24 -0.18 -2.53
N GLY A 121 11.40 0.44 -2.75
CA GLY A 121 11.70 1.19 -3.98
C GLY A 121 10.95 2.52 -4.15
N ASN A 122 10.28 3.03 -3.11
CA ASN A 122 9.61 4.32 -3.16
C ASN A 122 10.55 5.49 -2.85
N ALA A 123 10.33 6.63 -3.50
CA ALA A 123 11.04 7.86 -3.21
C ALA A 123 10.42 8.57 -2.00
N LEU A 124 10.86 8.19 -0.80
CA LEU A 124 10.43 8.77 0.47
C LEU A 124 11.36 9.91 0.90
N ALA A 125 10.85 10.91 1.61
CA ALA A 125 11.69 11.83 2.38
C ALA A 125 11.97 11.25 3.78
N TYR A 126 13.07 11.64 4.41
CA TYR A 126 13.45 11.19 5.75
C TYR A 126 12.32 11.38 6.77
N GLU A 127 11.64 12.53 6.73
CA GLU A 127 10.59 12.90 7.67
C GLU A 127 9.30 12.07 7.49
N SER A 128 9.14 11.40 6.35
CA SER A 128 7.93 10.61 6.03
C SER A 128 7.71 9.42 6.97
N LEU A 129 8.78 8.93 7.61
CA LEU A 129 8.71 7.76 8.48
C LEU A 129 8.21 8.08 9.89
N PHE A 130 8.40 9.29 10.40
CA PHE A 130 7.91 9.64 11.74
C PHE A 130 6.39 9.50 11.87
N PRO A 131 5.57 10.04 10.94
CA PRO A 131 4.13 9.83 10.99
C PRO A 131 3.73 8.36 10.96
N ILE A 132 4.42 7.51 10.18
CA ILE A 132 4.14 6.07 10.12
C ILE A 132 4.38 5.44 11.49
N LEU A 133 5.53 5.74 12.12
CA LEU A 133 5.86 5.22 13.44
C LEU A 133 4.90 5.73 14.52
N ASP A 134 4.38 6.95 14.39
CA ASP A 134 3.39 7.53 15.33
C ASP A 134 1.96 6.99 15.11
N GLY A 135 1.58 6.79 13.84
CA GLY A 135 0.21 6.45 13.45
C GLY A 135 -0.09 4.95 13.38
N CYS A 136 0.94 4.11 13.26
CA CYS A 136 0.83 2.65 13.19
C CYS A 136 1.47 1.99 14.44
N PRO A 137 0.83 2.06 15.62
CA PRO A 137 1.42 1.59 16.88
C PRO A 137 1.63 0.07 16.94
N HIS A 138 0.96 -0.70 16.06
CA HIS A 138 1.07 -2.15 15.99
C HIS A 138 2.04 -2.63 14.91
N LEU A 139 2.79 -1.73 14.28
CA LEU A 139 3.69 -2.07 13.19
C LEU A 139 4.87 -2.90 13.67
N GLU A 140 4.94 -4.16 13.23
CA GLU A 140 5.98 -5.13 13.62
C GLU A 140 7.06 -5.26 12.55
N SER A 141 6.72 -5.08 11.28
CA SER A 141 7.67 -5.21 10.17
C SER A 141 7.60 -4.02 9.21
N LEU A 142 8.78 -3.52 8.84
CA LEU A 142 8.96 -2.40 7.92
C LEU A 142 10.05 -2.74 6.89
N ASP A 143 9.70 -2.70 5.60
CA ASP A 143 10.62 -2.96 4.49
C ASP A 143 10.80 -1.70 3.64
N LEU A 144 12.02 -1.16 3.66
CA LEU A 144 12.46 0.07 3.04
C LEU A 144 13.62 -0.15 2.05
N ARG A 145 13.85 -1.39 1.62
CA ARG A 145 14.89 -1.68 0.61
C ARG A 145 14.67 -0.83 -0.64
N HIS A 146 15.76 -0.31 -1.19
CA HIS A 146 15.79 0.63 -2.32
C HIS A 146 15.07 1.98 -2.08
N CYS A 147 14.80 2.37 -0.83
CA CYS A 147 14.38 3.74 -0.48
C CYS A 147 15.60 4.63 -0.21
N TYR A 148 16.38 4.96 -1.24
CA TYR A 148 17.74 5.51 -1.11
C TYR A 148 17.89 6.84 -0.35
N ASN A 149 16.80 7.57 -0.08
CA ASN A 149 16.84 8.83 0.68
C ASN A 149 16.61 8.64 2.19
N ILE A 150 16.43 7.38 2.63
CA ILE A 150 16.26 7.06 4.04
C ILE A 150 17.58 6.51 4.58
N ASP A 151 18.15 7.24 5.53
CA ASP A 151 19.25 6.78 6.36
C ASP A 151 18.68 6.15 7.65
N LEU A 152 19.06 4.89 7.90
CA LEU A 152 18.68 4.12 9.08
C LEU A 152 19.90 3.70 9.91
N ASP A 153 21.10 4.18 9.56
CA ASP A 153 22.32 3.75 10.23
C ASP A 153 22.58 4.56 11.51
N GLU A 154 22.12 5.81 11.57
CA GLU A 154 22.27 6.67 12.75
C GLU A 154 21.06 7.61 12.99
N GLY A 155 20.83 7.96 14.25
CA GLY A 155 19.92 9.05 14.64
C GLY A 155 18.55 8.61 15.15
N ASP A 156 17.58 9.53 15.11
CA ASP A 156 16.28 9.31 15.74
C ASP A 156 15.44 8.22 15.05
N LEU A 157 15.50 8.10 13.73
CA LEU A 157 14.78 7.03 13.01
C LEU A 157 15.36 5.66 13.36
N GLU A 158 16.68 5.50 13.36
CA GLU A 158 17.35 4.26 13.78
C GLU A 158 16.88 3.86 15.19
N ARG A 159 16.97 4.78 16.16
CA ARG A 159 16.53 4.54 17.55
C ARG A 159 15.07 4.13 17.63
N ARG A 160 14.18 4.85 16.94
CA ARG A 160 12.74 4.54 16.96
C ARG A 160 12.41 3.22 16.29
N CYS A 161 13.02 2.94 15.14
CA CYS A 161 12.84 1.67 14.45
C CYS A 161 13.31 0.50 15.32
N LYS A 162 14.45 0.61 16.02
CA LYS A 162 14.91 -0.41 16.98
C LYS A 162 13.96 -0.63 18.16
N GLN A 163 13.25 0.41 18.58
CA GLN A 163 12.31 0.33 19.71
C GLN A 163 10.95 -0.26 19.33
N GLN A 164 10.46 0.04 18.12
CA GLN A 164 9.09 -0.26 17.70
C GLN A 164 9.01 -1.42 16.69
N ILE A 165 9.99 -1.54 15.80
CA ILE A 165 9.95 -2.48 14.67
C ILE A 165 10.76 -3.73 14.99
N VAL A 166 10.09 -4.89 14.95
CA VAL A 166 10.71 -6.20 15.20
C VAL A 166 11.52 -6.66 13.99
N ALA A 167 10.99 -6.46 12.78
CA ALA A 167 11.60 -6.92 11.53
C ALA A 167 11.76 -5.76 10.54
N LEU A 168 12.92 -5.09 10.62
CA LEU A 168 13.31 -4.01 9.72
C LEU A 168 14.17 -4.54 8.57
N LYS A 169 13.86 -4.15 7.33
CA LYS A 169 14.73 -4.33 6.16
C LYS A 169 15.10 -2.94 5.62
N GLY A 170 16.37 -2.56 5.81
CA GLY A 170 16.89 -1.23 5.48
C GLY A 170 17.28 -1.03 4.02
N THR A 171 17.98 0.06 3.75
CA THR A 171 18.32 0.57 2.40
C THR A 171 19.61 -0.02 1.80
N SER A 172 20.22 -1.02 2.46
CA SER A 172 21.47 -1.66 2.07
C SER A 172 21.44 -2.46 0.77
#